data_AF-A0A7X8L5E4-F1
#
_entry.id   AF-A0A7X8L5E4-F1
#
_cell.length_a   1.000
_cell.length_b   1.000
_cell.length_c   1.000
_cell.angle_alpha   90.00
_cell.angle_beta   90.00
_cell.angle_gamma   90.00
#
_symmetry.space_group_name_H-M   'P 1'
#
loop_
_entity.id
_entity.type
_entity.pdbx_description
1 polymer ?
#
loop_
_entity_poly.entity_id
_entity_poly.type
_entity_poly.pdbx_seq_one_letter_code
_entity_poly.pdbx_strand_id
1 'polypeptide(L)'
;MKKVLALTLVAVLLAGCGAAASVKTGLGHNISIGKSKDATAEAEGLAQVDTVMAAVTVDSSNKILGVVIDTAQTKVNFDTTGKITSDKDAEQKTKVELGYDYGMKKAGSAREWFEQIAELEKWMVGKTVDKITAIKDASEDADLKSKVSVSISDYQAAVAEAVANAK
;
A
#
# COMPACT_ATOMS: atom_id res chain seq x y z
N MET A 1 21.49 15.03 47.67
CA MET A 1 21.77 13.77 46.95
C MET A 1 20.50 13.28 46.28
N LYS A 2 20.35 13.53 44.97
CA LYS A 2 19.59 12.71 44.02
C LYS A 2 19.96 13.20 42.63
N LYS A 3 20.35 12.26 41.79
CA LYS A 3 21.34 12.37 40.72
C LYS A 3 20.74 13.05 39.49
N VAL A 4 21.38 14.11 38.99
CA VAL A 4 21.22 14.58 37.60
C VAL A 4 22.03 13.61 36.75
N LEU A 5 21.35 12.68 36.07
CA LEU A 5 21.99 11.76 35.15
C LEU A 5 22.15 12.49 33.81
N ALA A 6 23.39 12.85 33.50
CA ALA A 6 23.78 13.39 32.21
C ALA A 6 23.48 12.36 31.12
N LEU A 7 22.62 12.72 30.16
CA LEU A 7 22.42 11.94 28.94
C LEU A 7 23.60 12.29 28.01
N THR A 8 24.68 11.51 28.08
CA THR A 8 25.78 11.60 27.11
C THR A 8 25.29 11.17 25.74
N LEU A 9 25.04 12.18 24.89
CA LEU A 9 24.83 12.05 23.46
C LEU A 9 26.12 11.51 22.83
N VAL A 10 26.15 10.22 22.47
CA VAL A 10 27.22 9.67 21.64
C VAL A 10 26.93 10.08 20.19
N ALA A 11 27.46 11.23 19.80
CA ALA A 11 27.55 11.64 18.42
C ALA A 11 28.56 10.74 17.70
N VAL A 12 28.07 9.75 16.95
CA VAL A 12 28.89 9.01 15.99
C VAL A 12 29.13 9.95 14.80
N LEU A 13 30.34 10.49 14.74
CA LEU A 13 30.87 11.24 13.59
C LEU A 13 30.97 10.31 12.38
N LEU A 14 30.01 10.37 11.46
CA LEU A 14 30.25 10.03 10.06
C LEU A 14 30.80 11.27 9.36
N ALA A 15 32.12 11.42 9.39
CA ALA A 15 32.84 12.23 8.43
C ALA A 15 32.77 11.54 7.07
N GLY A 16 31.76 11.90 6.27
CA GLY A 16 31.62 11.55 4.87
C GLY A 16 31.20 12.77 4.09
N CYS A 17 32.14 13.40 3.40
CA CYS A 17 31.91 14.53 2.51
C CYS A 17 31.06 14.09 1.31
N GLY A 18 29.75 14.33 1.41
CA GLY A 18 28.80 14.36 0.31
C GLY A 18 27.63 15.20 0.82
N ALA A 19 27.21 16.21 0.06
CA ALA A 19 26.05 17.02 0.41
C ALA A 19 24.94 16.12 0.93
N ALA A 20 24.37 16.40 2.11
CA ALA A 20 23.27 15.63 2.65
C ALA A 20 22.20 15.53 1.55
N ALA A 21 22.06 14.35 0.94
CA ALA A 21 21.12 14.15 -0.15
C ALA A 21 19.75 14.50 0.42
N SER A 22 19.08 15.49 -0.17
CA SER A 22 17.77 15.91 0.30
C SER A 22 16.81 14.73 0.15
N VAL A 23 16.33 14.22 1.27
CA VAL A 23 15.31 13.18 1.31
C VAL A 23 13.95 13.84 1.42
N LYS A 24 12.99 13.39 0.63
CA LYS A 24 11.61 13.87 0.64
C LYS A 24 10.65 12.73 0.94
N THR A 25 9.52 13.03 1.57
CA THR A 25 8.48 12.05 1.84
C THR A 25 7.15 12.53 1.26
N GLY A 26 6.36 11.61 0.72
CA GLY A 26 5.06 11.91 0.15
C GLY A 26 4.03 10.81 0.38
N LEU A 27 2.77 11.18 0.27
CA LEU A 27 1.61 10.30 0.40
C LEU A 27 0.79 10.34 -0.89
N GLY A 28 0.22 9.20 -1.26
CA GLY A 28 -0.62 9.05 -2.44
C GLY A 28 -1.67 7.96 -2.23
N HIS A 29 -2.69 7.98 -3.06
CA HIS A 29 -3.79 7.04 -2.98
C HIS A 29 -4.41 6.76 -4.35
N ASN A 30 -5.16 5.67 -4.43
CA ASN A 30 -6.02 5.38 -5.58
C ASN A 30 -7.33 4.81 -5.05
N ILE A 31 -8.44 5.46 -5.40
CA ILE A 31 -9.78 5.10 -4.93
C ILE A 31 -10.60 4.61 -6.10
N SER A 32 -11.23 3.45 -5.92
CA SER A 32 -12.13 2.86 -6.90
C SER A 32 -13.41 2.35 -6.25
N ILE A 33 -14.53 2.61 -6.91
CA ILE A 33 -15.83 2.01 -6.60
C ILE A 33 -16.22 0.91 -7.59
N GLY A 34 -15.31 0.52 -8.49
CA GLY A 34 -15.60 -0.34 -9.64
C GLY A 34 -16.05 -1.76 -9.30
N LYS A 35 -15.98 -2.17 -8.02
CA LYS A 35 -16.49 -3.46 -7.53
C LYS A 35 -17.86 -3.36 -6.85
N SER A 36 -18.46 -2.17 -6.82
CA SER A 36 -19.84 -2.00 -6.39
C SER A 36 -20.78 -2.74 -7.35
N LYS A 37 -21.91 -3.21 -6.82
CA LYS A 37 -22.92 -3.97 -7.54
C LYS A 37 -24.31 -3.49 -7.14
N ASP A 38 -25.18 -3.34 -8.12
CA ASP A 38 -26.59 -3.10 -7.86
C ASP A 38 -27.24 -4.33 -7.22
N ALA A 39 -28.26 -4.11 -6.39
CA ALA A 39 -29.11 -5.18 -5.91
C ALA A 39 -29.92 -5.78 -7.07
N THR A 40 -30.17 -7.08 -7.01
CA THR A 40 -31.02 -7.79 -7.97
C THR A 40 -32.18 -8.46 -7.25
N ALA A 41 -33.12 -9.05 -7.99
CA ALA A 41 -34.20 -9.82 -7.37
C ALA A 41 -33.70 -11.03 -6.55
N GLU A 42 -32.47 -11.51 -6.81
CA GLU A 42 -31.91 -12.75 -6.26
C GLU A 42 -30.70 -12.51 -5.35
N ALA A 43 -30.18 -11.29 -5.29
CA ALA A 43 -28.98 -10.95 -4.53
C ALA A 43 -29.02 -9.52 -3.97
N GLU A 44 -28.40 -9.34 -2.80
CA GLU A 44 -28.14 -8.02 -2.24
C GLU A 44 -27.23 -7.18 -3.14
N GLY A 45 -27.39 -5.87 -3.04
CA GLY A 45 -26.44 -4.91 -3.58
C GLY A 45 -25.21 -4.78 -2.69
N LEU A 46 -24.14 -4.24 -3.28
CA LEU A 46 -22.86 -4.02 -2.62
C LEU A 46 -22.35 -2.63 -2.99
N ALA A 47 -22.21 -1.76 -2.00
CA ALA A 47 -21.38 -0.56 -2.12
C ALA A 47 -19.98 -0.90 -1.64
N GLN A 48 -19.00 -0.89 -2.53
CA GLN A 48 -17.61 -1.17 -2.19
C GLN A 48 -16.70 -0.02 -2.61
N VAL A 49 -15.85 0.43 -1.69
CA VAL A 49 -14.77 1.37 -1.93
C VAL A 49 -13.45 0.67 -1.67
N ASP A 50 -12.66 0.49 -2.72
CA ASP A 50 -11.26 0.06 -2.64
C ASP A 50 -10.39 1.33 -2.56
N THR A 51 -9.71 1.53 -1.44
CA THR A 51 -8.75 2.63 -1.24
C THR A 51 -7.36 2.05 -1.09
N VAL A 52 -6.53 2.22 -2.11
CA VAL A 52 -5.09 1.96 -2.05
C VAL A 52 -4.40 3.19 -1.49
N MET A 53 -3.47 3.01 -0.57
CA MET A 53 -2.69 4.08 0.05
C MET A 53 -1.21 3.75 -0.07
N ALA A 54 -0.39 4.76 -0.36
CA ALA A 54 1.06 4.61 -0.43
C ALA A 54 1.75 5.76 0.31
N ALA A 55 2.78 5.42 1.08
CA ALA A 55 3.73 6.36 1.66
C ALA A 55 5.11 6.08 1.08
N VAL A 56 5.78 7.11 0.55
CA VAL A 56 7.08 6.96 -0.11
C VAL A 56 8.10 7.91 0.48
N THR A 57 9.35 7.48 0.47
CA THR A 57 10.51 8.33 0.70
C THR A 57 11.39 8.28 -0.54
N VAL A 58 11.86 9.43 -1.03
CA VAL A 58 12.67 9.53 -2.25
C VAL A 58 13.94 10.35 -2.04
N ASP A 59 14.95 10.09 -2.88
CA ASP A 59 16.15 10.93 -2.97
C ASP A 59 15.92 12.19 -3.82
N SER A 60 16.96 13.01 -3.96
CA SER A 60 16.92 14.24 -4.76
C SER A 60 16.68 14.01 -6.26
N SER A 61 16.79 12.77 -6.73
CA SER A 61 16.52 12.35 -8.12
C SER A 61 15.17 11.62 -8.26
N ASN A 62 14.32 11.67 -7.24
CA ASN A 62 13.04 10.95 -7.16
C ASN A 62 13.18 9.41 -7.28
N LYS A 63 14.33 8.83 -6.89
CA LYS A 63 14.43 7.39 -6.70
C LYS A 63 13.81 7.02 -5.37
N ILE A 64 13.01 5.96 -5.36
CA ILE A 64 12.35 5.44 -4.17
C ILE A 64 13.41 4.87 -3.23
N LEU A 65 13.52 5.44 -2.04
CA LEU A 65 14.36 4.94 -0.94
C LEU A 65 13.58 4.00 -0.02
N GLY A 66 12.27 4.23 0.10
CA GLY A 66 11.36 3.38 0.85
C GLY A 66 9.93 3.61 0.38
N VAL A 67 9.11 2.56 0.47
CA VAL A 67 7.69 2.59 0.10
C VAL A 67 6.94 1.64 1.02
N VAL A 68 5.76 2.07 1.47
CA VAL A 68 4.78 1.25 2.20
C VAL A 68 3.43 1.44 1.53
N ILE A 69 2.72 0.35 1.31
CA ILE A 69 1.44 0.29 0.60
C ILE A 69 0.44 -0.50 1.45
N ASP A 70 -0.76 0.04 1.57
CA ASP A 70 -1.89 -0.64 2.19
C ASP A 70 -3.14 -0.49 1.33
N THR A 71 -4.15 -1.33 1.58
CA THR A 71 -5.46 -1.22 0.94
C THR A 71 -6.56 -1.44 1.95
N ALA A 72 -7.48 -0.48 2.03
CA ALA A 72 -8.77 -0.68 2.69
C ALA A 72 -9.81 -1.09 1.64
N GLN A 73 -10.57 -2.16 1.91
CA GLN A 73 -11.70 -2.59 1.07
C GLN A 73 -12.98 -2.49 1.90
N THR A 74 -13.55 -1.29 1.93
CA THR A 74 -14.78 -1.03 2.71
C THR A 74 -15.98 -1.55 1.92
N LYS A 75 -16.82 -2.36 2.55
CA LYS A 75 -17.96 -3.02 1.90
C LYS A 75 -19.23 -2.82 2.73
N VAL A 76 -20.28 -2.36 2.08
CA VAL A 76 -21.61 -2.17 2.67
C VAL A 76 -22.64 -2.85 1.79
N ASN A 77 -23.25 -3.91 2.31
CA ASN A 77 -24.36 -4.62 1.69
C ASN A 77 -25.69 -3.88 1.94
N PHE A 78 -26.58 -3.95 0.96
CA PHE A 78 -27.93 -3.42 1.05
C PHE A 78 -28.94 -4.31 0.31
N ASP A 79 -30.17 -4.36 0.80
CA ASP A 79 -31.25 -5.13 0.15
C ASP A 79 -31.89 -4.39 -1.04
N THR A 80 -32.86 -5.03 -1.69
CA THR A 80 -33.57 -4.46 -2.85
C THR A 80 -34.39 -3.20 -2.56
N THR A 81 -34.61 -2.88 -1.27
CA THR A 81 -35.26 -1.64 -0.83
C THR A 81 -34.26 -0.54 -0.46
N GLY A 82 -32.96 -0.82 -0.55
CA GLY A 82 -31.88 0.09 -0.17
C GLY A 82 -31.56 0.09 1.33
N LYS A 83 -32.12 -0.84 2.11
CA LYS A 83 -31.80 -0.95 3.54
C LYS A 83 -30.44 -1.62 3.71
N ILE A 84 -29.56 -1.01 4.49
CA ILE A 84 -28.25 -1.58 4.87
C ILE A 84 -28.46 -2.89 5.64
N THR A 85 -27.78 -3.93 5.19
CA THR A 85 -27.79 -5.28 5.79
C THR A 85 -26.45 -5.64 6.44
N SER A 86 -25.35 -4.97 6.10
CA SER A 86 -24.10 -5.06 6.84
C SER A 86 -24.24 -4.63 8.30
N ASP A 87 -23.42 -5.21 9.17
CA ASP A 87 -23.21 -4.74 10.53
C ASP A 87 -22.58 -3.34 10.51
N LYS A 88 -23.22 -2.40 11.19
CA LYS A 88 -22.81 -0.99 11.23
C LYS A 88 -21.75 -0.71 12.27
N ASP A 89 -21.58 -1.62 13.22
CA ASP A 89 -20.60 -1.51 14.31
C ASP A 89 -19.33 -2.33 14.02
N ALA A 90 -19.29 -3.01 12.87
CA ALA A 90 -18.15 -3.83 12.45
C ALA A 90 -16.91 -2.97 12.18
N GLU A 91 -15.81 -3.34 12.83
CA GLU A 91 -14.50 -2.72 12.63
C GLU A 91 -14.04 -2.87 11.16
N GLN A 92 -13.65 -1.75 10.55
CA GLN A 92 -13.13 -1.73 9.18
C GLN A 92 -11.61 -1.76 9.22
N LYS A 93 -11.03 -2.92 8.88
CA LYS A 93 -9.58 -3.13 8.85
C LYS A 93 -9.01 -3.00 7.46
N THR A 94 -7.80 -2.49 7.36
CA THR A 94 -7.00 -2.56 6.13
C THR A 94 -6.48 -3.99 5.90
N LYS A 95 -5.95 -4.27 4.71
CA LYS A 95 -5.39 -5.60 4.40
C LYS A 95 -4.14 -5.91 5.21
N VAL A 96 -3.33 -4.91 5.58
CA VAL A 96 -2.21 -5.12 6.51
C VAL A 96 -2.72 -5.51 7.89
N GLU A 97 -3.72 -4.80 8.42
CA GLU A 97 -4.31 -5.10 9.74
C GLU A 97 -5.00 -6.46 9.78
N LEU A 98 -5.62 -6.88 8.67
CA LEU A 98 -6.17 -8.23 8.53
C LEU A 98 -5.08 -9.30 8.46
N GLY A 99 -3.94 -9.03 7.84
CA GLY A 99 -2.85 -10.00 7.70
C GLY A 99 -3.34 -11.34 7.11
N TYR A 100 -3.19 -12.43 7.87
CA TYR A 100 -3.68 -13.75 7.48
C TYR A 100 -5.21 -13.87 7.43
N ASP A 101 -5.95 -13.01 8.14
CA ASP A 101 -7.41 -13.03 8.15
C ASP A 101 -7.99 -12.52 6.82
N TYR A 102 -7.22 -11.80 6.00
CA TYR A 102 -7.63 -11.47 4.64
C TYR A 102 -7.80 -12.73 3.77
N GLY A 103 -6.99 -13.76 4.02
CA GLY A 103 -7.26 -15.13 3.58
C GLY A 103 -7.01 -15.42 2.10
N MET A 104 -6.01 -14.80 1.46
CA MET A 104 -5.69 -15.10 0.06
C MET A 104 -5.22 -16.55 -0.13
N LYS A 105 -4.49 -17.15 0.83
CA LYS A 105 -4.11 -18.57 0.73
C LYS A 105 -5.34 -19.48 0.84
N LYS A 106 -6.30 -19.13 1.69
CA LYS A 106 -7.58 -19.85 1.81
C LYS A 106 -8.38 -19.78 0.49
N ALA A 107 -8.23 -18.69 -0.25
CA ALA A 107 -8.81 -18.50 -1.58
C ALA A 107 -7.97 -19.12 -2.72
N GLY A 108 -6.92 -19.89 -2.42
CA GLY A 108 -6.12 -20.62 -3.41
C GLY A 108 -4.90 -19.86 -3.94
N SER A 109 -4.57 -18.68 -3.42
CA SER A 109 -3.32 -18.00 -3.77
C SER A 109 -2.11 -18.68 -3.10
N ALA A 110 -0.94 -18.60 -3.75
CA ALA A 110 0.30 -19.14 -3.19
C ALA A 110 0.82 -18.34 -1.98
N ARG A 111 0.49 -17.04 -1.90
CA ARG A 111 0.97 -16.09 -0.89
C ARG A 111 -0.18 -15.24 -0.37
N GLU A 112 -0.07 -14.81 0.88
CA GLU A 112 -0.99 -13.82 1.43
C GLU A 112 -0.79 -12.45 0.78
N TRP A 113 -1.82 -11.61 0.81
CA TRP A 113 -1.75 -10.29 0.19
C TRP A 113 -0.56 -9.47 0.71
N PHE A 114 -0.36 -9.43 2.03
CA PHE A 114 0.73 -8.66 2.64
C PHE A 114 2.12 -9.23 2.30
N GLU A 115 2.24 -10.54 2.04
CA GLU A 115 3.49 -11.15 1.56
C GLU A 115 3.79 -10.71 0.12
N GLN A 116 2.75 -10.57 -0.72
CA GLN A 116 2.88 -10.12 -2.11
C GLN A 116 3.22 -8.63 -2.18
N ILE A 117 2.56 -7.78 -1.39
CA ILE A 117 2.81 -6.33 -1.42
C ILE A 117 4.22 -6.00 -0.92
N ALA A 118 4.74 -6.72 0.08
CA ALA A 118 6.11 -6.55 0.56
C ALA A 118 7.16 -6.84 -0.52
N GLU A 119 6.92 -7.85 -1.39
CA GLU A 119 7.81 -8.13 -2.52
C GLU A 119 7.73 -7.04 -3.59
N LEU A 120 6.54 -6.47 -3.83
CA LEU A 120 6.37 -5.33 -4.74
C LEU A 120 7.07 -4.08 -4.22
N GLU A 121 6.89 -3.73 -2.94
CA GLU A 121 7.56 -2.61 -2.27
C GLU A 121 9.08 -2.74 -2.37
N LYS A 122 9.61 -3.92 -2.03
CA LYS A 122 11.04 -4.22 -2.15
C LYS A 122 11.55 -4.04 -3.58
N TRP A 123 10.77 -4.48 -4.57
CA TRP A 123 11.12 -4.31 -5.97
C TRP A 123 11.12 -2.83 -6.39
N MET A 124 10.26 -1.98 -5.84
CA MET A 124 10.20 -0.56 -6.18
C MET A 124 11.40 0.25 -5.64
N VAL A 125 12.05 -0.20 -4.57
CA VAL A 125 13.23 0.49 -4.01
C VAL A 125 14.36 0.62 -5.04
N GLY A 126 14.95 1.81 -5.13
CA GLY A 126 16.00 2.20 -6.07
C GLY A 126 15.50 2.60 -7.47
N LYS A 127 14.20 2.39 -7.75
CA LYS A 127 13.55 2.73 -9.04
C LYS A 127 12.89 4.11 -8.99
N THR A 128 12.69 4.69 -10.17
CA THR A 128 11.86 5.89 -10.38
C THR A 128 10.45 5.47 -10.79
N VAL A 129 9.50 6.42 -10.75
CA VAL A 129 8.11 6.20 -11.22
C VAL A 129 8.09 5.60 -12.63
N ASP A 130 8.83 6.18 -13.57
CA ASP A 130 8.91 5.68 -14.95
C ASP A 130 9.29 4.20 -15.03
N LYS A 131 10.23 3.76 -14.19
CA LYS A 131 10.69 2.36 -14.16
C LYS A 131 9.65 1.45 -13.57
N ILE A 132 8.95 1.87 -12.52
CA ILE A 132 7.91 1.02 -11.92
C ILE A 132 6.68 0.92 -12.82
N THR A 133 6.32 1.97 -13.57
CA THR A 133 5.14 2.00 -14.47
C THR A 133 5.38 1.42 -15.87
N ALA A 134 6.63 1.06 -16.17
CA ALA A 134 7.03 0.49 -17.46
C ALA A 134 6.48 -0.93 -17.66
N ILE A 135 6.25 -1.68 -16.58
CA ILE A 135 5.56 -2.98 -16.61
C ILE A 135 4.08 -2.80 -16.29
N LYS A 136 3.22 -3.53 -16.98
CA LYS A 136 1.76 -3.50 -16.75
C LYS A 136 1.27 -4.62 -15.86
N ASP A 137 2.02 -5.71 -15.81
CA ASP A 137 1.70 -6.87 -15.00
C ASP A 137 2.96 -7.40 -14.28
N ALA A 138 2.78 -7.94 -13.09
CA ALA A 138 3.87 -8.53 -12.32
C ALA A 138 4.56 -9.68 -13.05
N SER A 139 3.86 -10.38 -13.95
CA SER A 139 4.42 -11.49 -14.73
C SER A 139 5.42 -11.06 -15.82
N GLU A 140 5.50 -9.76 -16.12
CA GLU A 140 6.47 -9.19 -17.07
C GLU A 140 7.86 -9.03 -16.47
N ASP A 141 7.99 -9.03 -15.14
CA ASP A 141 9.25 -8.88 -14.42
C ASP A 141 9.64 -10.20 -13.71
N ALA A 142 10.87 -10.67 -13.94
CA ALA A 142 11.35 -11.95 -13.41
C ALA A 142 11.39 -11.98 -11.87
N ASP A 143 11.61 -10.83 -11.21
CA ASP A 143 11.69 -10.74 -9.75
C ASP A 143 10.30 -10.78 -9.10
N LEU A 144 9.24 -10.46 -9.87
CA LEU A 144 7.85 -10.38 -9.41
C LEU A 144 7.00 -11.57 -9.86
N LYS A 145 7.23 -12.14 -11.04
CA LYS A 145 6.36 -13.14 -11.70
C LYS A 145 5.94 -14.33 -10.84
N SER A 146 6.79 -14.79 -9.94
CA SER A 146 6.50 -15.93 -9.04
C SER A 146 6.07 -15.51 -7.63
N LYS A 147 6.03 -14.22 -7.35
CA LYS A 147 5.85 -13.65 -6.00
C LYS A 147 4.64 -12.76 -5.88
N VAL A 148 4.23 -12.09 -6.96
CA VAL A 148 3.11 -11.17 -7.00
C VAL A 148 2.13 -11.67 -8.07
N SER A 149 0.93 -12.00 -7.63
CA SER A 149 -0.17 -12.50 -8.48
C SER A 149 -1.34 -11.52 -8.58
N VAL A 150 -1.37 -10.51 -7.71
CA VAL A 150 -2.34 -9.41 -7.77
C VAL A 150 -1.97 -8.41 -8.87
N SER A 151 -2.97 -7.75 -9.44
CA SER A 151 -2.74 -6.61 -10.34
C SER A 151 -1.98 -5.51 -9.62
N ILE A 152 -1.01 -4.89 -10.30
CA ILE A 152 -0.10 -3.91 -9.72
C ILE A 152 -0.39 -2.45 -10.10
N SER A 153 -1.34 -2.22 -11.02
CA SER A 153 -1.61 -0.89 -11.59
C SER A 153 -2.05 0.14 -10.54
N ASP A 154 -2.96 -0.23 -9.63
CA ASP A 154 -3.46 0.71 -8.62
C ASP A 154 -2.39 1.06 -7.58
N TYR A 155 -1.51 0.10 -7.24
CA TYR A 155 -0.36 0.32 -6.37
C TYR A 155 0.66 1.26 -7.04
N GLN A 156 0.98 1.02 -8.31
CA GLN A 156 1.87 1.90 -9.09
C GLN A 156 1.32 3.33 -9.16
N ALA A 157 0.00 3.50 -9.35
CA ALA A 157 -0.65 4.81 -9.39
C ALA A 157 -0.57 5.55 -8.04
N ALA A 158 -0.88 4.87 -6.93
CA ALA A 158 -0.76 5.46 -5.60
C ALA A 158 0.68 5.86 -5.27
N VAL A 159 1.67 5.03 -5.64
CA VAL A 159 3.09 5.34 -5.47
C VAL A 159 3.53 6.51 -6.35
N ALA A 160 3.05 6.58 -7.61
CA ALA A 160 3.34 7.70 -8.50
C ALA A 160 2.81 9.03 -7.94
N GLU A 161 1.59 9.05 -7.42
CA GLU A 161 1.03 10.22 -6.75
C GLU A 161 1.85 10.57 -5.49
N ALA A 162 2.23 9.57 -4.69
CA ALA A 162 3.04 9.79 -3.49
C ALA A 162 4.40 10.42 -3.83
N VAL A 163 5.06 10.00 -4.90
CA VAL A 163 6.32 10.60 -5.36
C VAL A 163 6.09 12.04 -5.85
N ALA A 164 5.01 12.30 -6.59
CA ALA A 164 4.67 13.65 -7.05
C ALA A 164 4.37 14.62 -5.88
N ASN A 165 3.79 14.10 -4.80
CA ASN A 165 3.47 14.85 -3.59
C ASN A 165 4.65 14.99 -2.61
N ALA A 166 5.81 14.38 -2.89
CA ALA A 166 6.93 14.35 -1.97
C ALA A 166 7.56 15.74 -1.76
N LYS A 167 7.74 16.13 -0.49
CA LYS A 167 8.30 17.43 -0.09
C LYS A 167 9.43 17.27 0.92
#